data_AF-A0A1G3H4J4-F1
#
_entry.id   AF-A0A1G3H4J4-F1
#
_cell.length_a   1.000
_cell.length_b   1.000
_cell.length_c   1.000
_cell.angle_alpha   90.00
_cell.angle_beta   90.00
_cell.angle_gamma   90.00
#
_symmetry.space_group_name_H-M   'P 1'
#
loop_
_entity.id
_entity.type
_entity.pdbx_description
1 polymer ?
#
loop_
_entity_poly.entity_id
_entity_poly.type
_entity_poly.pdbx_seq_one_letter_code
_entity_poly.pdbx_strand_id
1 'polypeptide(L)'
;MNIIEWTQEFAVGIAEIDDQHRKLIGMINGLDAETHGDYRPEATRRLLAELNDYVRDHFGLEERLMAGGGCSPELVTRHCGEHAYFRSVLKDLTADFENGRRNVSVVLIEYLVHWFLHHIVVVDRAMAHQLNASDPELAARVAAALMQHVADDLTDSERHLLAELRRVNEELERKIDERTRALTEANSKLEADLREMSALVEQMRAEKASPPAAR
;
A
#
# COMPACT_ATOMS: atom_id res chain seq x y z
N MET A 1 -1.74 -21.12 14.80
CA MET A 1 -2.59 -20.36 15.73
C MET A 1 -2.96 -19.09 15.00
N ASN A 2 -4.22 -18.67 15.04
CA ASN A 2 -4.63 -17.44 14.36
C ASN A 2 -4.17 -16.24 15.19
N ILE A 3 -3.72 -15.18 14.51
CA ILE A 3 -3.34 -13.93 15.18
C ILE A 3 -4.56 -13.05 15.45
N ILE A 4 -5.64 -13.22 14.67
CA ILE A 4 -6.93 -12.56 14.89
C ILE A 4 -8.04 -13.61 14.94
N GLU A 5 -8.83 -13.59 16.01
CA GLU A 5 -10.06 -14.36 16.15
C GLU A 5 -11.26 -13.40 15.99
N TRP A 6 -12.26 -13.78 15.19
CA TRP A 6 -13.46 -12.95 15.05
C TRP A 6 -14.21 -12.84 16.37
N THR A 7 -14.58 -11.61 16.74
CA THR A 7 -15.44 -11.34 17.89
C THR A 7 -16.62 -10.45 17.46
N GLN A 8 -17.67 -10.40 18.28
CA GLN A 8 -18.81 -9.52 18.03
C GLN A 8 -18.44 -8.03 18.12
N GLU A 9 -17.30 -7.70 18.73
CA GLU A 9 -16.79 -6.32 18.79
C GLU A 9 -16.30 -5.80 17.44
N PHE A 10 -16.12 -6.68 16.45
CA PHE A 10 -15.76 -6.29 15.08
C PHE A 10 -16.98 -6.14 14.16
N ALA A 11 -18.17 -6.49 14.63
CA ALA A 11 -19.38 -6.32 13.86
C ALA A 11 -19.75 -4.84 13.77
N VAL A 12 -20.17 -4.43 12.56
CA VAL A 12 -20.75 -3.12 12.28
C VAL A 12 -22.27 -3.19 12.15
N GLY A 13 -22.84 -4.40 12.13
CA GLY A 13 -24.29 -4.64 12.11
C GLY A 13 -24.90 -4.63 10.72
N ILE A 14 -24.07 -4.60 9.67
CA ILE A 14 -24.48 -4.78 8.27
C ILE A 14 -23.97 -6.15 7.84
N ALA A 15 -24.88 -7.13 7.74
CA ALA A 15 -24.52 -8.55 7.61
C ALA A 15 -23.54 -8.85 6.46
N GLU A 16 -23.72 -8.21 5.31
CA GLU A 16 -22.83 -8.38 4.15
C GLU A 16 -21.40 -7.87 4.43
N ILE A 17 -21.27 -6.75 5.14
CA ILE A 17 -19.96 -6.20 5.54
C ILE A 17 -19.33 -7.08 6.62
N ASP A 18 -20.10 -7.52 7.61
CA ASP A 18 -19.60 -8.40 8.68
C ASP A 18 -19.06 -9.74 8.12
N ASP A 19 -19.70 -10.28 7.07
CA ASP A 19 -19.21 -11.46 6.36
C ASP A 19 -17.91 -11.17 5.59
N GLN A 20 -17.80 -9.99 4.97
CA GLN A 20 -16.57 -9.56 4.31
C GLN A 20 -15.41 -9.38 5.32
N HIS A 21 -15.66 -8.77 6.48
CA HIS A 21 -14.65 -8.62 7.53
C HIS A 21 -14.14 -9.96 8.05
N ARG A 22 -15.05 -10.93 8.29
CA ARG A 22 -14.68 -12.30 8.67
C ARG A 22 -13.74 -12.94 7.65
N LYS A 23 -14.03 -12.78 6.36
CA LYS A 23 -13.19 -13.33 5.29
C LYS A 23 -11.84 -12.62 5.19
N LEU A 24 -11.79 -11.29 5.34
CA LEU A 24 -10.54 -10.52 5.39
C LEU A 24 -9.64 -10.97 6.56
N ILE A 25 -10.22 -11.18 7.75
CA ILE A 25 -9.49 -11.75 8.90
C ILE A 25 -8.90 -13.12 8.55
N GLY A 26 -9.66 -13.99 7.89
CA GLY A 26 -9.17 -15.27 7.41
C GLY A 26 -7.97 -15.14 6.45
N MET A 27 -8.02 -14.18 5.52
CA MET A 27 -6.91 -13.91 4.59
C MET A 27 -5.66 -13.39 5.31
N ILE A 28 -5.82 -12.47 6.28
CA ILE A 28 -4.71 -11.92 7.08
C ILE A 28 -4.06 -13.03 7.91
N ASN A 29 -4.85 -13.88 8.57
CA ASN A 29 -4.34 -15.05 9.29
C ASN A 29 -3.62 -16.04 8.37
N GLY A 30 -4.10 -16.21 7.13
CA GLY A 30 -3.44 -17.03 6.12
C GLY A 30 -2.07 -16.48 5.72
N LEU A 31 -1.95 -15.17 5.53
CA LEU A 31 -0.68 -14.50 5.24
C LEU A 31 0.29 -14.59 6.42
N ASP A 32 -0.19 -14.45 7.66
CA ASP A 32 0.61 -14.61 8.87
C ASP A 32 1.25 -15.99 8.96
N ALA A 33 0.49 -17.04 8.69
CA ALA A 33 0.98 -18.42 8.74
C ALA A 33 2.18 -18.66 7.80
N GLU A 34 2.23 -17.95 6.67
CA GLU A 34 3.36 -18.01 5.72
C GLU A 34 4.63 -17.32 6.24
N THR A 35 4.54 -16.50 7.29
CA THR A 35 5.70 -15.86 7.94
C THR A 35 6.35 -16.72 9.03
N HIS A 36 5.61 -17.69 9.57
CA HIS A 36 6.03 -18.54 10.67
C HIS A 36 6.30 -20.01 10.27
N GLY A 37 5.80 -20.44 9.10
CA GLY A 37 6.01 -21.79 8.55
C GLY A 37 7.19 -21.89 7.57
N ASP A 38 7.28 -23.03 6.88
CA ASP A 38 8.17 -23.15 5.73
C ASP A 38 7.72 -22.16 4.65
N TYR A 39 8.59 -21.20 4.33
CA TYR A 39 8.28 -20.14 3.37
C TYR A 39 7.93 -20.71 1.99
N ARG A 40 6.71 -20.44 1.51
CA ARG A 40 6.18 -20.90 0.21
C ARG A 40 5.79 -19.70 -0.67
N PRO A 41 6.70 -19.22 -1.53
CA PRO A 41 6.47 -18.02 -2.34
C PRO A 41 5.18 -18.06 -3.16
N GLU A 42 4.82 -19.23 -3.72
CA GLU A 42 3.62 -19.40 -4.52
C GLU A 42 2.34 -19.30 -3.70
N ALA A 43 2.36 -19.74 -2.45
CA ALA A 43 1.23 -19.62 -1.54
C ALA A 43 1.03 -18.15 -1.14
N THR A 44 2.12 -17.49 -0.74
CA THR A 44 2.11 -16.05 -0.43
C THR A 44 1.64 -15.21 -1.62
N ARG A 45 2.09 -15.53 -2.85
CA ARG A 45 1.66 -14.83 -4.07
C ARG A 45 0.15 -14.92 -4.28
N ARG A 46 -0.43 -16.12 -4.13
CA ARG A 46 -1.87 -16.33 -4.26
C ARG A 46 -2.65 -15.56 -3.20
N LEU A 47 -2.22 -15.64 -1.94
CA LEU A 47 -2.87 -14.93 -0.84
C LEU A 47 -2.83 -13.41 -1.03
N LEU A 48 -1.71 -12.84 -1.48
CA LEU A 48 -1.63 -11.40 -1.79
C LEU A 48 -2.56 -11.02 -2.94
N ALA A 49 -2.63 -11.81 -4.01
CA ALA A 49 -3.54 -11.56 -5.12
C ALA A 49 -5.01 -11.62 -4.67
N GLU A 50 -5.38 -12.66 -3.92
CA GLU A 50 -6.73 -12.82 -3.35
C GLU A 50 -7.08 -11.66 -2.41
N LEU A 51 -6.15 -11.23 -1.56
CA LEU A 51 -6.37 -10.09 -0.66
C LEU A 51 -6.58 -8.79 -1.43
N ASN A 52 -5.78 -8.51 -2.46
CA ASN A 52 -5.94 -7.31 -3.29
C ASN A 52 -7.33 -7.25 -3.95
N ASP A 53 -7.76 -8.35 -4.55
CA ASP A 53 -9.08 -8.43 -5.19
C ASP A 53 -10.20 -8.29 -4.17
N TYR A 54 -10.09 -8.96 -3.03
CA TYR A 54 -11.14 -8.94 -2.02
C TYR A 54 -11.28 -7.58 -1.34
N VAL A 55 -10.16 -6.92 -1.05
CA VAL A 55 -10.12 -5.56 -0.50
C VAL A 55 -10.72 -4.55 -1.48
N ARG A 56 -10.42 -4.67 -2.78
CA ARG A 56 -11.04 -3.82 -3.82
C ARG A 56 -12.55 -3.96 -3.81
N ASP A 57 -13.05 -5.20 -3.78
CA ASP A 57 -14.48 -5.48 -3.87
C ASP A 57 -15.22 -5.06 -2.59
N HIS A 58 -14.62 -5.31 -1.42
CA HIS A 58 -15.12 -4.89 -0.10
C HIS A 58 -15.21 -3.36 0.00
N PHE A 59 -14.09 -2.66 -0.21
CA PHE A 59 -14.08 -1.19 -0.18
C PHE A 59 -15.05 -0.60 -1.20
N GLY A 60 -15.13 -1.19 -2.40
CA GLY A 60 -16.07 -0.75 -3.41
C GLY A 60 -17.55 -0.94 -3.01
N LEU A 61 -17.87 -1.93 -2.18
CA LEU A 61 -19.22 -2.08 -1.62
C LEU A 61 -19.53 -0.96 -0.64
N GLU A 62 -18.64 -0.70 0.31
CA GLU A 62 -18.82 0.35 1.31
C GLU A 62 -18.92 1.74 0.69
N GLU A 63 -18.04 2.05 -0.26
CA GLU A 63 -18.07 3.30 -1.02
C GLU A 63 -19.41 3.51 -1.74
N ARG A 64 -20.00 2.43 -2.30
CA ARG A 64 -21.35 2.48 -2.91
C ARG A 64 -22.45 2.66 -1.87
N LEU A 65 -22.36 1.98 -0.73
CA LEU A 65 -23.32 2.12 0.37
C LEU A 65 -23.33 3.54 0.91
N MET A 66 -22.15 4.12 1.14
CA MET A 66 -22.01 5.51 1.57
C MET A 66 -22.58 6.51 0.56
N ALA A 67 -22.30 6.31 -0.74
CA ALA A 67 -22.81 7.18 -1.79
C ALA A 67 -24.35 7.13 -1.92
N GLY A 68 -24.95 5.96 -1.68
CA GLY A 68 -26.40 5.78 -1.75
C GLY A 68 -27.16 6.05 -0.44
N GLY A 69 -26.47 6.03 0.71
CA GLY A 69 -27.07 5.99 2.04
C GLY A 69 -27.08 7.32 2.80
N GLY A 70 -26.62 8.41 2.19
CA GLY A 70 -26.71 9.75 2.79
C GLY A 70 -25.64 10.06 3.84
N CYS A 71 -24.49 9.37 3.79
CA CYS A 71 -23.35 9.68 4.65
C CYS A 71 -22.84 11.12 4.42
N SER A 72 -22.28 11.74 5.47
CA SER A 72 -21.73 13.09 5.38
C SER A 72 -20.54 13.15 4.42
N PRO A 73 -20.38 14.22 3.63
CA PRO A 73 -19.28 14.33 2.66
C PRO A 73 -17.88 14.20 3.28
N GLU A 74 -17.72 14.66 4.52
CA GLU A 74 -16.46 14.57 5.27
C GLU A 74 -16.12 13.12 5.61
N LEU A 75 -17.10 12.34 6.08
CA LEU A 75 -16.93 10.92 6.37
C LEU A 75 -16.56 10.16 5.10
N VAL A 76 -17.31 10.40 4.01
CA VAL A 76 -17.06 9.76 2.71
C VAL A 76 -15.64 10.06 2.22
N THR A 77 -15.23 11.33 2.26
CA THR A 77 -13.90 11.74 1.79
C THR A 77 -12.78 11.07 2.60
N ARG A 78 -12.92 11.04 3.93
CA ARG A 78 -11.92 10.42 4.82
C ARG A 78 -11.85 8.91 4.62
N HIS A 79 -12.99 8.23 4.62
CA HIS A 79 -13.11 6.77 4.47
C HIS A 79 -12.51 6.32 3.12
N CYS A 80 -12.94 6.93 2.01
CA CYS A 80 -12.40 6.64 0.69
C CYS A 80 -10.89 6.93 0.59
N GLY A 81 -10.40 7.95 1.31
CA GLY A 81 -8.98 8.27 1.40
C GLY A 81 -8.17 7.17 2.08
N GLU A 82 -8.66 6.63 3.20
CA GLU A 82 -8.04 5.51 3.89
C GLU A 82 -8.02 4.24 3.02
N HIS A 83 -9.12 3.94 2.32
CA HIS A 83 -9.17 2.83 1.36
C HIS A 83 -8.14 2.97 0.25
N ALA A 84 -8.05 4.16 -0.35
CA ALA A 84 -7.10 4.43 -1.42
C ALA A 84 -5.65 4.26 -0.96
N TYR A 85 -5.34 4.73 0.24
CA TYR A 85 -4.02 4.57 0.83
C TYR A 85 -3.69 3.09 1.08
N PHE A 86 -4.58 2.34 1.72
CA PHE A 86 -4.36 0.92 2.01
C PHE A 86 -4.18 0.10 0.73
N ARG A 87 -5.01 0.33 -0.30
CA ARG A 87 -4.85 -0.31 -1.61
C ARG A 87 -3.49 0.01 -2.25
N SER A 88 -2.99 1.24 -2.11
CA SER A 88 -1.65 1.60 -2.59
C SER A 88 -0.56 0.80 -1.88
N VAL A 89 -0.60 0.77 -0.54
CA VAL A 89 0.39 0.04 0.26
C VAL A 89 0.39 -1.45 -0.10
N LEU A 90 -0.78 -2.06 -0.22
CA LEU A 90 -0.91 -3.48 -0.56
C LEU A 90 -0.41 -3.78 -1.99
N LYS A 91 -0.67 -2.87 -2.95
CA LYS A 91 -0.18 -2.98 -4.33
C LYS A 91 1.34 -2.88 -4.39
N ASP A 92 1.93 -1.88 -3.73
CA ASP A 92 3.38 -1.66 -3.72
C ASP A 92 4.11 -2.84 -3.08
N LEU A 93 3.54 -3.37 -1.98
CA LEU A 93 4.01 -4.59 -1.37
C LEU A 93 3.98 -5.77 -2.35
N THR A 94 2.85 -5.97 -3.02
CA THR A 94 2.68 -7.10 -3.95
C THR A 94 3.72 -7.02 -5.06
N ALA A 95 3.96 -5.82 -5.59
CA ALA A 95 5.00 -5.59 -6.58
C ALA A 95 6.41 -5.86 -6.03
N ASP A 96 6.74 -5.42 -4.81
CA ASP A 96 8.02 -5.71 -4.18
C ASP A 96 8.25 -7.21 -3.96
N PHE A 97 7.19 -7.92 -3.58
CA PHE A 97 7.21 -9.37 -3.41
C PHE A 97 7.44 -10.09 -4.74
N GLU A 98 6.70 -9.73 -5.79
CA GLU A 98 6.83 -10.34 -7.11
C GLU A 98 8.22 -10.14 -7.74
N ASN A 99 8.84 -9.00 -7.46
CA ASN A 99 10.18 -8.68 -7.94
C ASN A 99 11.31 -9.23 -7.04
N GLY A 100 10.97 -10.00 -6.00
CA GLY A 100 11.95 -10.55 -5.06
C GLY A 100 12.70 -9.50 -4.23
N ARG A 101 12.17 -8.26 -4.16
CA ARG A 101 12.77 -7.17 -3.39
C ARG A 101 12.48 -7.29 -1.90
N ARG A 102 11.36 -7.93 -1.54
CA ARG A 102 10.88 -8.06 -0.16
C ARG A 102 10.06 -9.33 0.03
N ASN A 103 10.32 -10.06 1.11
CA ASN A 103 9.42 -11.13 1.56
C ASN A 103 8.31 -10.54 2.44
N VAL A 104 7.15 -11.20 2.51
CA VAL A 104 6.15 -10.90 3.53
C VAL A 104 6.79 -11.14 4.90
N SER A 105 6.84 -10.09 5.73
CA SER A 105 7.50 -10.10 7.03
C SER A 105 6.47 -9.91 8.15
N VAL A 106 6.85 -10.30 9.37
CA VAL A 106 6.02 -10.08 10.57
C VAL A 106 5.62 -8.61 10.72
N VAL A 107 6.55 -7.67 10.50
CA VAL A 107 6.29 -6.23 10.56
C VAL A 107 5.17 -5.78 9.60
N LEU A 108 5.10 -6.40 8.42
CA LEU A 108 4.02 -6.10 7.48
C LEU A 108 2.70 -6.68 7.96
N ILE A 109 2.70 -7.91 8.46
CA ILE A 109 1.49 -8.52 9.01
C ILE A 109 0.95 -7.67 10.16
N GLU A 110 1.81 -7.21 11.06
CA GLU A 110 1.45 -6.27 12.14
C GLU A 110 0.82 -4.99 11.59
N TYR A 111 1.35 -4.41 10.50
CA TYR A 111 0.71 -3.27 9.84
C TYR A 111 -0.69 -3.61 9.31
N LEU A 112 -0.85 -4.73 8.60
CA LEU A 112 -2.14 -5.14 8.05
C LEU A 112 -3.17 -5.37 9.15
N VAL A 113 -2.78 -6.03 10.24
CA VAL A 113 -3.62 -6.27 11.41
C VAL A 113 -4.03 -4.97 12.07
N HIS A 114 -3.06 -4.11 12.40
CA HIS A 114 -3.35 -2.86 13.09
C HIS A 114 -4.23 -1.94 12.25
N TRP A 115 -3.90 -1.75 10.96
CA TRP A 115 -4.70 -0.92 10.09
C TRP A 115 -6.12 -1.47 9.96
N PHE A 116 -6.26 -2.77 9.70
CA PHE A 116 -7.57 -3.38 9.46
C PHE A 116 -8.46 -3.36 10.70
N LEU A 117 -7.96 -3.80 11.86
CA LEU A 117 -8.73 -3.80 13.10
C LEU A 117 -9.15 -2.40 13.51
N HIS A 118 -8.25 -1.43 13.35
CA HIS A 118 -8.57 -0.02 13.61
C HIS A 118 -9.68 0.47 12.66
N HIS A 119 -9.54 0.18 11.37
CA HIS A 119 -10.50 0.62 10.35
C HIS A 119 -11.90 0.08 10.62
N ILE A 120 -12.06 -1.22 10.85
CA ILE A 120 -13.38 -1.83 11.06
C ILE A 120 -14.05 -1.39 12.37
N VAL A 121 -13.26 -1.15 13.43
CA VAL A 121 -13.80 -0.78 14.75
C VAL A 121 -14.22 0.69 14.81
N VAL A 122 -13.56 1.54 14.02
CA VAL A 122 -13.75 2.99 14.10
C VAL A 122 -14.41 3.56 12.85
N VAL A 123 -13.84 3.32 11.69
CA VAL A 123 -14.22 3.97 10.43
C VAL A 123 -15.50 3.33 9.87
N ASP A 124 -15.52 2.00 9.75
CA ASP A 124 -16.69 1.28 9.21
C ASP A 124 -17.87 1.34 10.17
N ARG A 125 -17.60 1.36 11.48
CA ARG A 125 -18.62 1.60 12.50
C ARG A 125 -19.24 3.00 12.39
N ALA A 126 -18.43 4.03 12.15
CA ALA A 126 -18.93 5.38 11.94
C ALA A 126 -19.82 5.47 10.68
N MET A 127 -19.43 4.78 9.59
CA MET A 127 -20.27 4.63 8.40
C MET A 127 -21.59 3.93 8.76
N ALA A 128 -21.55 2.75 9.37
CA ALA A 128 -22.74 1.97 9.70
C ALA A 128 -23.70 2.75 10.61
N HIS A 129 -23.19 3.57 11.53
CA HIS A 129 -24.01 4.47 12.34
C HIS A 129 -24.76 5.50 11.49
N GLN A 130 -24.11 6.15 10.52
CA GLN A 130 -24.80 7.10 9.64
C GLN A 130 -25.82 6.42 8.73
N LEU A 131 -25.50 5.24 8.19
CA LEU A 131 -26.40 4.47 7.32
C LEU A 131 -27.68 4.01 8.04
N ASN A 132 -27.58 3.65 9.32
CA ASN A 132 -28.70 3.12 10.10
C ASN A 132 -29.48 4.19 10.88
N ALA A 133 -29.07 5.46 10.83
CA ALA A 133 -29.65 6.49 11.68
C ALA A 133 -30.98 7.02 11.18
N SER A 134 -31.91 7.24 12.12
CA SER A 134 -33.16 7.96 11.87
C SER A 134 -32.99 9.49 11.92
N ASP A 135 -31.95 9.98 12.58
CA ASP A 135 -31.56 11.40 12.66
C ASP A 135 -30.15 11.59 12.09
N PRO A 136 -30.03 12.12 10.85
CA PRO A 136 -28.73 12.28 10.18
C PRO A 136 -27.76 13.23 10.90
N GLU A 137 -28.25 14.26 11.59
CA GLU A 137 -27.39 15.25 12.23
C GLU A 137 -26.76 14.68 13.50
N LEU A 138 -27.55 13.96 14.31
CA LEU A 138 -27.01 13.24 15.47
C LEU A 138 -26.01 12.16 15.04
N ALA A 139 -26.31 11.43 13.96
CA ALA A 139 -25.43 10.41 13.43
C ALA A 139 -24.09 10.97 12.93
N ALA A 140 -24.12 12.11 12.24
CA ALA A 140 -22.92 12.80 11.80
C ALA A 140 -22.02 13.20 12.98
N ARG A 141 -22.61 13.70 14.08
CA ARG A 141 -21.88 14.06 15.30
C ARG A 141 -21.26 12.85 16.00
N VAL A 142 -22.02 11.74 16.11
CA VAL A 142 -21.50 10.49 16.70
C VAL A 142 -20.37 9.91 15.85
N ALA A 143 -20.54 9.88 14.52
CA ALA A 143 -19.52 9.45 13.59
C ALA A 143 -18.24 10.30 13.69
N ALA A 144 -18.38 11.63 13.78
CA ALA A 144 -17.24 12.53 13.98
C ALA A 144 -16.51 12.24 15.30
N ALA A 145 -17.23 11.97 16.38
CA ALA A 145 -16.63 11.63 17.67
C ALA A 145 -15.86 10.29 17.61
N LEU A 146 -16.42 9.26 16.97
CA LEU A 146 -15.72 7.98 16.75
C LEU A 146 -14.42 8.18 15.98
N MET A 147 -14.44 9.01 14.94
CA MET A 147 -13.25 9.31 14.13
C MET A 147 -12.21 10.20 14.84
N GLN A 148 -12.61 10.99 15.84
CA GLN A 148 -11.67 11.80 16.62
C GLN A 148 -10.81 10.96 17.57
N HIS A 149 -11.36 9.89 18.14
CA HIS A 149 -10.59 9.00 19.03
C HIS A 149 -9.40 8.31 18.34
N VAL A 150 -9.42 8.18 17.00
CA VAL A 150 -8.29 7.71 16.17
C VAL A 150 -7.00 8.51 16.38
N ALA A 151 -7.11 9.83 16.55
CA ALA A 151 -5.93 10.69 16.70
C ALA A 151 -5.34 10.61 18.13
N ASP A 152 -6.19 10.29 19.11
CA ASP A 152 -5.85 10.25 20.53
C ASP A 152 -5.36 8.86 20.98
N ASP A 153 -5.82 7.78 20.33
CA ASP A 153 -5.47 6.39 20.67
C ASP A 153 -4.06 5.96 20.21
N LEU A 154 -3.35 6.78 19.42
CA LEU A 154 -1.91 6.59 19.26
C LEU A 154 -1.23 6.92 20.59
N THR A 155 -0.45 6.00 21.13
CA THR A 155 0.46 6.34 22.23
C THR A 155 1.46 7.41 21.75
N ASP A 156 1.98 8.24 22.67
CA ASP A 156 3.01 9.23 22.32
C ASP A 156 4.21 8.58 21.61
N SER A 157 4.50 7.32 21.96
CA SER A 157 5.51 6.49 21.32
C SER A 157 5.17 6.12 19.88
N GLU A 158 3.91 5.80 19.56
CA GLU A 158 3.49 5.51 18.18
C GLU A 158 3.42 6.77 17.32
N ARG A 159 2.99 7.91 17.87
CA ARG A 159 3.09 9.21 17.19
C ARG A 159 4.54 9.54 16.85
N HIS A 160 5.46 9.30 17.78
CA HIS A 160 6.89 9.50 17.58
C HIS A 160 7.46 8.53 16.52
N LEU A 161 7.11 7.24 16.58
CA LEU A 161 7.53 6.24 15.58
C LEU A 161 7.01 6.57 14.18
N LEU A 162 5.77 7.03 14.04
CA LEU A 162 5.22 7.47 12.76
C LEU A 162 5.96 8.71 12.22
N ALA A 163 6.31 9.66 13.09
CA ALA A 163 7.09 10.83 12.70
C ALA A 163 8.51 10.44 12.26
N GLU A 164 9.17 9.54 12.98
CA GLU A 164 10.49 9.01 12.61
C GLU A 164 10.43 8.19 11.32
N LEU A 165 9.41 7.35 11.13
CA LEU A 165 9.23 6.57 9.91
C LEU A 165 9.02 7.47 8.70
N ARG A 166 8.19 8.52 8.82
CA ARG A 166 8.02 9.53 7.77
C ARG A 166 9.33 10.23 7.44
N ARG A 167 10.07 10.68 8.45
CA ARG A 167 11.37 11.32 8.29
C ARG A 167 12.38 10.41 7.57
N VAL A 168 12.44 9.14 7.95
CA VAL A 168 13.34 8.15 7.33
C VAL A 168 12.92 7.85 5.89
N ASN A 169 11.61 7.76 5.61
CA ASN A 169 11.11 7.58 4.24
C ASN A 169 11.45 8.78 3.35
N GLU A 170 11.23 10.01 3.80
CA GLU A 170 11.61 11.23 3.07
C GLU A 170 13.12 11.26 2.77
N GLU A 171 13.95 10.82 3.73
CA GLU A 171 15.39 10.72 3.53
C GLU A 171 15.77 9.64 2.51
N LEU A 172 15.10 8.48 2.55
CA LEU A 172 15.28 7.39 1.59
C LEU A 172 14.88 7.81 0.18
N GLU A 173 13.72 8.45 0.02
CA GLU A 173 13.24 9.00 -1.25
C GLU A 173 14.24 9.99 -1.82
N ARG A 174 14.74 10.94 -1.00
CA ARG A 174 15.78 11.87 -1.42
C ARG A 174 17.06 11.15 -1.89
N LYS A 175 17.50 10.11 -1.17
CA LYS A 175 18.68 9.31 -1.56
C LYS A 175 18.46 8.54 -2.86
N ILE A 176 17.25 8.02 -3.07
CA ILE A 176 16.87 7.35 -4.32
C ILE A 176 16.91 8.34 -5.49
N ASP A 177 16.38 9.56 -5.30
CA ASP A 177 16.40 10.61 -6.31
C ASP A 177 17.83 11.03 -6.66
N GLU A 178 18.68 11.25 -5.64
CA GLU A 178 20.09 11.60 -5.81
C GLU A 178 20.84 10.51 -6.59
N ARG A 179 20.65 9.23 -6.23
CA ARG A 179 21.28 8.12 -6.94
C ARG A 179 20.76 7.97 -8.36
N THR A 180 19.46 8.13 -8.57
CA THR A 180 18.84 8.04 -9.90
C THR A 180 19.40 9.12 -10.83
N ARG A 181 19.56 10.36 -10.33
CA ARG A 181 20.20 11.44 -11.10
C ARG A 181 21.66 11.13 -11.42
N ALA A 182 22.44 10.70 -10.43
CA ALA A 182 23.85 10.36 -10.63
C ALA A 182 24.04 9.21 -11.64
N LEU A 183 23.19 8.17 -11.57
CA LEU A 183 23.17 7.08 -12.55
C LEU A 183 22.81 7.57 -13.95
N THR A 184 21.84 8.47 -14.06
CA THR A 184 21.41 9.04 -15.34
C THR A 184 22.53 9.86 -15.98
N GLU A 185 23.22 10.69 -15.20
CA GLU A 185 24.39 11.46 -15.66
C GLU A 185 25.54 10.55 -16.09
N ALA A 186 25.86 9.53 -15.29
CA ALA A 186 26.91 8.57 -15.61
C ALA A 186 26.59 7.78 -16.91
N ASN A 187 25.35 7.34 -17.08
CA ASN A 187 24.91 6.67 -18.30
C ASN A 187 25.02 7.60 -19.52
N SER A 188 24.58 8.85 -19.39
CA SER A 188 24.65 9.84 -20.47
C SER A 188 26.10 10.10 -20.91
N LYS A 189 27.03 10.13 -19.95
CA LYS A 189 28.46 10.25 -20.21
C LYS A 189 29.03 9.02 -20.90
N LEU A 190 28.73 7.82 -20.40
CA LEU A 190 29.17 6.56 -21.01
C LEU A 190 28.68 6.43 -22.46
N GLU A 191 27.44 6.84 -22.74
CA GLU A 191 26.92 6.87 -24.11
C GLU A 191 27.66 7.87 -25.01
N ALA A 192 28.05 9.03 -24.48
CA ALA A 192 28.85 10.00 -25.22
C ALA A 192 30.24 9.45 -25.56
N ASP A 193 30.93 8.88 -24.57
CA ASP A 193 32.25 8.27 -24.74
C ASP A 193 32.20 7.11 -25.75
N LEU A 194 31.14 6.28 -25.69
CA LEU A 194 30.93 5.18 -26.64
C LEU A 194 30.71 5.68 -28.08
N ARG A 195 29.96 6.78 -28.25
CA ARG A 195 29.77 7.42 -29.56
C ARG A 195 31.09 7.96 -30.12
N GLU A 196 31.88 8.63 -29.29
CA GLU A 196 33.18 9.17 -29.69
C GLU A 196 34.16 8.05 -30.09
N MET A 197 34.27 7.01 -29.27
CA MET A 197 35.14 5.88 -29.55
C MET A 197 34.72 5.13 -30.82
N SER A 198 33.42 4.98 -31.06
CA SER A 198 32.90 4.39 -32.30
C SER A 198 33.27 5.22 -33.54
N ALA A 199 33.17 6.55 -33.46
CA ALA A 199 33.54 7.45 -34.55
C ALA A 199 35.05 7.38 -34.86
N LEU A 200 35.90 7.32 -33.84
CA LEU A 200 37.36 7.13 -34.00
C LEU A 200 37.69 5.81 -34.68
N VAL A 201 37.04 4.71 -34.28
CA VAL A 201 37.25 3.39 -34.91
C VAL A 201 36.85 3.41 -36.39
N GLU A 202 35.74 4.05 -36.74
CA GLU A 202 35.31 4.19 -38.14
C GLU A 202 36.28 5.07 -38.95
N GLN A 203 36.79 6.15 -38.37
CA GLN A 203 37.80 6.99 -39.02
C GLN A 203 39.10 6.21 -39.28
N MET A 204 39.60 5.47 -38.29
CA MET A 204 40.78 4.62 -38.44
C MET A 204 40.60 3.54 -39.50
N ARG A 205 39.40 2.95 -39.59
CA ARG A 205 39.06 1.97 -40.65
C ARG A 205 39.09 2.63 -42.03
N ALA A 206 38.54 3.83 -42.17
CA ALA A 206 38.53 4.58 -43.42
C ALA A 206 39.94 4.98 -43.87
N GLU A 207 40.79 5.45 -42.96
CA GLU A 207 42.19 5.82 -43.26
C GLU A 207 43.01 4.61 -43.72
N LYS A 208 42.78 3.43 -43.12
CA LYS A 208 43.48 2.18 -43.48
C LYS A 208 43.00 1.57 -44.79
N ALA A 209 41.79 1.92 -45.25
CA ALA A 209 41.21 1.47 -46.52
C ALA A 209 41.60 2.36 -47.73
N SER A 210 42.24 3.50 -47.50
CA SER A 210 42.69 4.41 -48.56
C SER A 210 43.97 3.87 -49.24
N PRO A 211 44.00 3.68 -50.58
CA PRO A 211 45.19 3.18 -51.26
C PRO A 211 46.34 4.21 -51.20
N PRO A 212 47.61 3.76 -51.11
CA PRO A 212 48.75 4.67 -51.14
C PRO A 212 48.75 5.45 -52.45
N ALA A 213 48.87 6.77 -52.37
CA ALA A 213 48.89 7.66 -53.51
C ALA A 213 49.97 7.20 -54.51
N ALA A 214 49.53 6.77 -55.69
CA ALA A 214 50.41 6.35 -56.78
C ALA A 214 51.30 7.55 -57.18
N ARG A 215 52.62 7.36 -57.05
CA ARG A 215 53.64 8.26 -57.61
C ARG A 215 54.04 7.77 -58.99
#